data_AF-A0A1Y0C5Y1-F1
#
_entry.id   AF-A0A1Y0C5Y1-F1
#
_cell.length_a   1.000
_cell.length_b   1.000
_cell.length_c   1.000
_cell.angle_alpha   90.00
_cell.angle_beta   90.00
_cell.angle_gamma   90.00
#
_symmetry.space_group_name_H-M   'P 1'
#
loop_
_entity.id
_entity.type
_entity.pdbx_description
1 polymer ?
#
loop_
_entity_poly.entity_id
_entity_poly.type
_entity_poly.pdbx_seq_one_letter_code
_entity_poly.pdbx_strand_id
1 'polypeptide(L)'
;MTLHRFIGAKDAEAARRASTYGVRLCTGPIHGLDAVIEDAGLAGTRAAIYRHHGEQPLWWVSTDIVATIIAADERSATEAAYLLVSVNATDADGDVFRYEVQVLGDTASHSQRAAA
;
A
#
# COMPACT_ATOMS: atom_id res chain seq x y z
N MET A 1 6.25 -0.73 1.47
CA MET A 1 4.94 -1.41 1.60
C MET A 1 4.36 -1.65 0.20
N THR A 2 3.52 -2.68 0.03
CA THR A 2 2.85 -2.97 -1.24
C THR A 2 1.36 -3.24 -1.02
N LEU A 3 0.51 -2.63 -1.84
CA LEU A 3 -0.93 -2.88 -1.91
C LEU A 3 -1.23 -3.78 -3.11
N HIS A 4 -1.88 -4.92 -2.85
CA HIS A 4 -2.33 -5.85 -3.88
C HIS A 4 -3.85 -5.75 -4.05
N ARG A 5 -4.29 -5.59 -5.30
CA ARG A 5 -5.70 -5.53 -5.68
C ARG A 5 -5.98 -6.45 -6.86
N PHE A 6 -7.22 -6.93 -6.94
CA PHE A 6 -7.71 -7.74 -8.05
C PHE A 6 -8.86 -7.01 -8.73
N ILE A 7 -8.62 -6.52 -9.94
CA ILE A 7 -9.47 -5.51 -10.58
C ILE A 7 -10.03 -6.05 -11.89
N GLY A 8 -11.35 -5.96 -12.07
CA GLY A 8 -12.01 -6.23 -13.34
C GLY A 8 -11.80 -5.07 -14.30
N ALA A 9 -11.06 -5.28 -15.39
CA ALA A 9 -10.77 -4.21 -16.35
C ALA A 9 -10.47 -4.73 -17.76
N LYS A 10 -10.83 -3.94 -18.77
CA LYS A 10 -10.63 -4.31 -20.19
C LYS A 10 -9.16 -4.45 -20.61
N ASP A 11 -8.24 -3.76 -19.93
CA ASP A 11 -6.81 -3.73 -20.24
C ASP A 11 -5.95 -3.34 -19.02
N ALA A 12 -4.62 -3.48 -19.16
CA ALA A 12 -3.66 -3.23 -18.08
C ALA A 12 -3.65 -1.78 -17.60
N GLU A 13 -3.90 -0.82 -18.48
CA GLU A 13 -3.88 0.59 -18.12
C GLU A 13 -5.13 0.98 -17.33
N ALA A 14 -6.29 0.45 -17.74
CA ALA A 14 -7.54 0.61 -17.02
C ALA A 14 -7.42 0.01 -15.61
N ALA A 15 -6.82 -1.17 -15.47
CA ALA A 15 -6.54 -1.78 -14.17
C ALA A 15 -5.62 -0.90 -13.30
N ARG A 16 -4.52 -0.37 -13.87
CA ARG A 16 -3.62 0.55 -13.16
C ARG A 16 -4.32 1.81 -12.69
N ARG A 17 -5.13 2.44 -13.54
CA ARG A 17 -5.91 3.64 -13.16
C ARG A 17 -6.90 3.34 -12.04
N ALA A 18 -7.60 2.22 -12.12
CA ALA A 18 -8.56 1.82 -11.10
C ALA A 18 -7.91 1.42 -9.77
N SER A 19 -6.64 1.01 -9.77
CA SER A 19 -5.94 0.56 -8.56
C SER A 19 -5.74 1.64 -7.49
N THR A 20 -5.89 2.92 -7.85
CA THR A 20 -5.82 4.03 -6.91
C THR A 20 -7.20 4.48 -6.43
N TYR A 21 -8.30 3.94 -6.98
CA TYR A 21 -9.65 4.34 -6.58
C TYR A 21 -9.92 3.93 -5.14
N GLY A 22 -10.38 4.89 -4.34
CA GLY A 22 -10.60 4.72 -2.90
C GLY A 22 -9.33 4.65 -2.05
N VAL A 23 -8.14 4.63 -2.63
CA VAL A 23 -6.87 4.57 -1.88
C VAL A 23 -6.54 5.96 -1.33
N ARG A 24 -6.34 6.02 -0.01
CA ARG A 24 -5.83 7.21 0.68
C ARG A 24 -4.59 6.82 1.47
N LEU A 25 -3.56 7.65 1.34
CA LEU A 25 -2.36 7.58 2.16
C LEU A 25 -2.54 8.55 3.33
N CYS A 26 -2.34 8.05 4.54
CA CYS A 26 -2.44 8.84 5.76
C CYS A 26 -1.09 9.50 6.04
N THR A 27 -1.10 10.78 6.41
CA THR A 27 0.08 11.48 6.95
C THR A 27 -0.28 12.15 8.27
N GLY A 28 0.74 12.48 9.06
CA GLY A 28 0.61 13.09 10.37
C GLY A 28 0.84 12.13 11.54
N PRO A 29 0.60 12.61 12.78
CA PRO A 29 0.83 11.84 13.98
C PRO A 29 -0.19 10.70 14.13
N ILE A 30 0.27 9.54 14.56
CA ILE A 30 -0.57 8.40 14.90
C ILE A 30 -0.65 8.30 16.43
N HIS A 31 -1.78 8.75 16.96
CA HIS A 31 -2.05 8.69 18.39
C HIS A 31 -2.02 7.23 18.90
N GLY A 32 -1.25 6.99 19.95
CA GLY A 32 -1.10 5.67 20.58
C GLY A 32 0.10 4.84 20.09
N LEU A 33 0.83 5.29 19.07
CA LEU A 33 2.03 4.61 18.55
C LEU A 33 3.32 5.42 18.67
N ASP A 34 3.31 6.62 19.27
CA ASP A 34 4.47 7.53 19.32
C ASP A 34 5.22 7.59 17.96
N ALA A 35 4.43 7.71 16.89
CA ALA A 35 4.88 7.67 15.51
C ALA A 35 4.21 8.77 14.67
N VAL A 36 4.93 9.24 13.65
CA VAL A 36 4.49 10.25 12.68
C VAL A 36 4.81 9.75 11.29
N ILE A 37 3.83 9.79 10.39
CA ILE A 37 4.05 9.60 8.96
C ILE A 37 4.26 11.00 8.36
N GLU A 38 5.49 11.34 8.00
CA GLU A 38 5.81 12.68 7.47
C GLU A 38 5.37 12.86 6.02
N ASP A 39 5.63 11.84 5.21
CA ASP A 39 5.32 11.84 3.78
C ASP A 39 4.99 10.43 3.31
N ALA A 40 4.17 10.32 2.28
CA ALA A 40 3.75 9.07 1.69
C ALA A 40 3.38 9.24 0.22
N GLY A 41 3.83 8.31 -0.62
CA GLY A 41 3.58 8.36 -2.06
C GLY A 41 3.54 6.98 -2.70
N LEU A 42 2.90 6.92 -3.87
CA LEU A 42 2.93 5.75 -4.72
C LEU A 42 4.21 5.79 -5.56
N ALA A 43 5.06 4.77 -5.45
CA ALA A 43 6.33 4.71 -6.17
C ALA A 43 6.22 4.00 -7.52
N GLY A 44 5.32 3.01 -7.63
CA GLY A 44 5.16 2.24 -8.85
C GLY A 44 3.91 1.37 -8.82
N THR A 45 3.37 1.06 -9.98
CA THR A 45 2.22 0.16 -10.09
C THR A 45 2.43 -0.82 -11.24
N ARG A 46 2.39 -2.11 -10.91
CA ARG A 46 2.54 -3.22 -11.85
C ARG A 46 1.19 -3.90 -11.99
N ALA A 47 0.85 -4.30 -13.22
CA ALA A 47 -0.37 -5.02 -13.50
C ALA A 47 -0.03 -6.27 -14.32
N ALA A 48 -0.57 -7.42 -13.92
CA ALA A 48 -0.46 -8.67 -14.64
C ALA A 48 -1.84 -9.32 -14.76
N ILE A 49 -2.05 -10.08 -15.84
CA ILE A 49 -3.29 -10.82 -16.04
C ILE A 49 -3.41 -11.89 -14.95
N TYR A 50 -4.49 -11.85 -14.20
CA TYR A 50 -4.89 -12.88 -13.27
C TYR A 50 -5.96 -13.76 -13.92
N ARG A 51 -5.61 -15.00 -14.25
CA ARG A 51 -6.55 -15.94 -14.86
C ARG A 51 -7.38 -16.62 -13.77
N HIS A 52 -8.52 -16.03 -13.43
CA HIS A 52 -9.57 -16.72 -12.67
C HIS A 52 -10.49 -17.47 -13.65
N HIS A 53 -10.93 -18.68 -13.30
CA HIS A 53 -11.66 -19.56 -14.20
C HIS A 53 -12.91 -18.89 -14.80
N GLY A 54 -12.96 -18.76 -16.14
CA GLY A 54 -14.20 -18.51 -16.90
C GLY A 54 -14.73 -17.07 -16.97
N GLU A 55 -14.11 -16.09 -16.30
CA GLU A 55 -14.61 -14.71 -16.26
C GLU A 55 -13.77 -13.70 -17.06
N GLN A 56 -14.31 -12.48 -17.19
CA GLN A 56 -13.67 -11.32 -17.82
C GLN A 56 -12.21 -11.14 -17.37
N PRO A 57 -11.34 -10.47 -18.17
CA PRO A 57 -9.95 -10.29 -17.78
C PRO A 57 -9.83 -9.60 -16.41
N LEU A 58 -9.36 -10.37 -15.42
CA LEU A 58 -8.99 -9.87 -14.11
C LEU A 58 -7.52 -9.49 -14.10
N TRP A 59 -7.19 -8.42 -13.40
CA TRP A 59 -5.84 -7.93 -13.26
C TRP A 59 -5.41 -8.00 -11.81
N TRP A 60 -4.30 -8.69 -11.54
CA TRP A 60 -3.58 -8.51 -10.30
C TRP A 60 -2.74 -7.24 -10.42
N VAL A 61 -3.01 -6.27 -9.56
CA VAL A 61 -2.31 -4.99 -9.51
C VAL A 61 -1.55 -4.88 -8.19
N SER A 62 -0.25 -4.62 -8.29
CA SER A 62 0.67 -4.45 -7.18
C SER A 62 1.19 -3.02 -7.19
N THR A 63 0.82 -2.24 -6.18
CA THR A 63 1.23 -0.84 -6.03
C THR A 63 2.22 -0.70 -4.89
N ASP A 64 3.43 -0.25 -5.21
CA ASP A 64 4.47 0.04 -4.23
C ASP A 64 4.21 1.41 -3.61
N ILE A 65 4.28 1.46 -2.28
CA ILE A 65 4.05 2.66 -1.49
C ILE A 65 5.29 2.90 -0.63
N VAL A 66 5.81 4.11 -0.77
CA VAL A 66 6.95 4.64 -0.02
C VAL A 66 6.44 5.66 0.98
N ALA A 67 7.04 5.68 2.15
CA ALA A 67 6.72 6.65 3.19
C ALA A 67 7.92 6.91 4.09
N THR A 68 7.97 8.11 4.65
CA THR A 68 8.90 8.48 5.71
C THR A 68 8.16 8.38 7.03
N ILE A 69 8.60 7.47 7.90
CA ILE A 69 8.00 7.25 9.22
C ILE A 69 9.06 7.54 10.28
N ILE A 70 8.71 8.44 11.20
CA ILE A 70 9.47 8.67 12.43
C ILE A 70 8.72 7.99 13.55
N ALA A 71 9.36 7.07 14.27
CA ALA A 71 8.75 6.36 15.39
C ALA A 71 9.76 6.13 16.51
N ALA A 72 9.27 5.95 17.73
CA ALA A 72 10.11 5.67 18.90
C ALA A 72 10.83 4.31 18.81
N ASP A 73 10.20 3.30 18.18
CA ASP A 73 10.77 1.97 18.00
C ASP A 73 10.29 1.29 16.70
N GLU A 74 10.91 0.17 16.34
CA GLU A 74 10.64 -0.60 15.11
C GLU A 74 9.20 -1.13 15.07
N ARG A 75 8.66 -1.52 16.23
CA ARG A 75 7.29 -2.02 16.34
C ARG A 75 6.29 -0.93 15.99
N SER A 76 6.49 0.26 16.55
CA SER A 76 5.68 1.45 16.29
C SER A 76 5.79 1.90 14.84
N ALA A 77 6.98 1.83 14.23
CA ALA A 77 7.16 2.09 12.80
C ALA A 77 6.39 1.09 11.93
N THR A 78 6.43 -0.20 12.30
CA THR A 78 5.72 -1.27 11.60
C THR A 78 4.20 -1.11 11.72
N GLU A 79 3.70 -0.88 12.92
CA GLU A 79 2.27 -0.63 13.18
C GLU A 79 1.79 0.65 12.45
N ALA A 80 2.60 1.71 12.43
CA ALA A 80 2.33 2.91 11.64
C ALA A 80 2.26 2.64 10.14
N ALA A 81 3.17 1.80 9.61
CA ALA A 81 3.13 1.38 8.21
C ALA A 81 1.86 0.57 7.87
N TYR A 82 1.30 -0.21 8.79
CA TYR A 82 0.02 -0.89 8.58
C TYR A 82 -1.17 0.09 8.55
N LEU A 83 -1.08 1.22 9.25
CA LEU A 83 -2.12 2.26 9.29
C LEU A 83 -1.99 3.29 8.16
N LEU A 84 -0.90 3.22 7.39
CA LEU A 84 -0.56 4.16 6.33
C LEU A 84 -1.58 4.18 5.18
N VAL A 85 -2.22 3.05 4.90
CA VAL A 85 -3.16 2.91 3.76
C VAL A 85 -4.56 2.67 4.27
N SER A 86 -5.48 3.52 3.82
CA SER A 86 -6.91 3.26 3.89
C SER A 86 -7.46 3.07 2.49
N VAL A 87 -8.37 2.11 2.32
CA VAL A 87 -9.12 1.91 1.08
C VAL A 87 -10.60 2.12 1.38
N ASN A 88 -11.21 3.12 0.75
CA ASN A 88 -12.65 3.32 0.80
C ASN A 88 -13.33 2.25 -0.04
N ALA A 89 -14.12 1.39 0.61
CA ALA A 89 -14.78 0.25 -0.04
C ALA A 89 -15.76 0.66 -1.15
N THR A 90 -16.44 1.80 -1.02
CA THR A 90 -17.41 2.28 -2.03
C THR A 90 -16.71 2.75 -3.30
N ASP A 91 -15.58 3.43 -3.16
CA ASP A 91 -14.79 3.87 -4.30
C ASP A 91 -13.99 2.70 -4.92
N ALA A 92 -13.81 1.62 -4.16
CA ALA A 92 -13.13 0.39 -4.57
C ALA A 92 -14.06 -0.69 -5.14
N ASP A 93 -15.32 -0.37 -5.46
CA ASP A 93 -16.35 -1.31 -5.96
C ASP A 93 -15.96 -2.03 -7.26
N GLY A 94 -14.91 -1.56 -7.96
CA GLY A 94 -14.30 -2.26 -9.09
C GLY A 94 -13.37 -3.43 -8.73
N ASP A 95 -13.10 -3.64 -7.44
CA ASP A 95 -12.33 -4.79 -6.96
C ASP A 95 -13.20 -6.04 -6.93
N VAL A 96 -12.75 -7.09 -7.61
CA VAL A 96 -13.46 -8.37 -7.68
C VAL A 96 -13.25 -9.19 -6.40
N PHE A 97 -12.15 -8.97 -5.70
CA PHE A 97 -11.84 -9.59 -4.41
C PHE A 97 -11.45 -8.52 -3.38
N ARG A 98 -11.53 -8.87 -2.08
CA ARG A 98 -10.97 -8.02 -1.03
C ARG A 98 -9.47 -7.81 -1.29
N TYR A 99 -9.02 -6.57 -1.19
CA TYR A 99 -7.63 -6.18 -1.33
C TYR A 99 -6.76 -6.71 -0.18
N GLU A 100 -5.45 -6.81 -0.43
CA GLU A 100 -4.45 -7.23 0.55
C GLU A 100 -3.36 -6.16 0.68
N VAL A 101 -3.04 -5.76 1.92
CA VAL A 101 -1.93 -4.85 2.21
C VAL A 101 -0.79 -5.65 2.80
N GLN A 102 0.38 -5.60 2.16
CA GLN A 102 1.59 -6.25 2.64
C GLN A 102 2.62 -5.19 3.05
N VAL A 103 2.95 -5.15 4.33
CA VAL A 103 4.09 -4.36 4.83
C VAL A 103 5.33 -5.24 4.69
N LEU A 104 6.10 -5.01 3.63
CA LEU A 104 7.45 -5.54 3.52
C LEU A 104 8.33 -4.74 4.48
N GLY A 105 8.63 -5.33 5.65
CA GLY A 105 9.61 -4.77 6.57
C GLY A 105 10.95 -4.71 5.86
N ASP A 106 11.45 -3.49 5.62
CA ASP A 106 12.81 -3.34 5.17
C ASP A 106 13.68 -3.65 6.39
N THR A 107 14.39 -4.77 6.37
CA THR A 107 15.60 -4.96 7.18
C THR A 107 16.67 -3.99 6.66
N ALA A 108 16.38 -2.69 6.70
CA ALA A 108 17.31 -1.63 6.35
C ALA A 108 18.22 -1.42 7.56
N SER A 109 19.31 -2.18 7.55
CA SER A 109 20.58 -1.97 8.24
C SER A 109 20.63 -0.72 9.11
N HIS A 110 20.73 -0.93 10.42
CA HIS A 110 21.13 0.05 11.42
C HIS A 110 22.29 0.91 10.91
N SER A 111 21.99 2.12 10.44
CA SER A 111 22.97 3.19 10.41
C SER A 111 22.91 3.89 11.76
N GLN A 112 23.50 3.25 12.78
CA GLN A 112 23.89 3.95 14.00
C GLN A 112 24.85 5.08 13.58
N ARG A 113 24.33 6.32 13.48
CA ARG A 113 25.18 7.47 13.79
C ARG A 113 25.29 7.52 15.30
N ALA A 114 26.27 6.79 15.83
CA ALA A 114 26.80 7.07 17.15
C ALA A 114 27.37 8.50 17.11
N ALA A 115 26.65 9.42 17.73
CA ALA A 115 27.21 10.67 18.19
C ALA A 115 27.66 10.45 19.64
N ALA A 116 28.96 10.25 19.83
CA ALA A 116 29.69 10.51 21.06
C ALA A 116 31.17 10.71 20.68
#